data_AF-A0A2H0V1Y9-F1
#
_entry.id   AF-A0A2H0V1Y9-F1
#
_cell.length_a   1.000
_cell.length_b   1.000
_cell.length_c   1.000
_cell.angle_alpha   90.00
_cell.angle_beta   90.00
_cell.angle_gamma   90.00
#
_symmetry.space_group_name_H-M   'P 1'
#
loop_
_entity.id
_entity.type
_entity.pdbx_description
1 polymer ?
#
loop_
_entity_poly.entity_id
_entity_poly.type
_entity_poly.pdbx_seq_one_letter_code
_entity_poly.pdbx_strand_id
1 'polypeptide(L)'
;MKEYKNEFPRVKTKIQGVDKKFNLSDPAERMAYFEAKAGDEIKRIKKFLKNNSFIAYWLGKKNSGKGTYSKMLIDIFGEDKIAHISVGDVVRNIHASVEDKNKMKELKEYLAKNYRGYISADEAIDRLLGRDTKSLLPTEFILTLVKKEIDKMKKKSIFIDGFPRDLDQVSYSLYFRDLINYRDDLDIFIAIDIPEAVIEERMKYRVVCPKCQTPRNIKLLATKKVIYNEPDKKFELVCDDPACGEAVMAGKEGDNAGMEEIRARLELDDKLIDKVFSLYGVPKALLRNSVPVKIADEYVDDYEITPEYYYELDKDKNVKVLEKPWTVKDDEGEEAYSLLAPPVVVQCIKQLAKILG
;
A
#
# COMPACT_ATOMS: atom_id res chain seq x y z
N MET A 1 -17.97 5.90 -17.29
CA MET A 1 -17.84 5.02 -16.10
C MET A 1 -16.88 3.91 -16.47
N LYS A 2 -15.87 3.60 -15.66
CA LYS A 2 -14.90 2.53 -15.97
C LYS A 2 -15.55 1.20 -15.62
N GLU A 3 -15.69 0.29 -16.59
CA GLU A 3 -16.51 -0.93 -16.45
C GLU A 3 -16.07 -1.81 -15.28
N TYR A 4 -14.76 -1.92 -15.04
CA TYR A 4 -14.17 -2.74 -13.98
C TYR A 4 -14.63 -2.35 -12.56
N LYS A 5 -15.06 -1.11 -12.33
CA LYS A 5 -15.50 -0.66 -11.00
C LYS A 5 -16.76 -1.39 -10.53
N ASN A 6 -17.60 -1.85 -11.45
CA ASN A 6 -18.81 -2.61 -11.13
C ASN A 6 -18.50 -4.01 -10.57
N GLU A 7 -17.31 -4.55 -10.87
CA GLU A 7 -16.90 -5.88 -10.40
C GLU A 7 -16.41 -5.88 -8.95
N PHE A 8 -16.06 -4.72 -8.38
CA PHE A 8 -15.61 -4.65 -7.00
C PHE A 8 -16.74 -4.97 -6.02
N PRO A 9 -16.63 -6.05 -5.22
CA PRO A 9 -17.68 -6.44 -4.29
C PRO A 9 -17.77 -5.45 -3.13
N ARG A 10 -18.97 -5.33 -2.56
CA ARG A 10 -19.18 -4.68 -1.27
C ARG A 10 -19.02 -5.74 -0.19
N VAL A 11 -17.88 -5.72 0.51
CA VAL A 11 -17.59 -6.71 1.55
C VAL A 11 -17.96 -6.13 2.92
N LYS A 12 -18.91 -6.79 3.59
CA LYS A 12 -19.36 -6.42 4.94
C LYS A 12 -18.29 -6.76 5.98
N THR A 13 -17.85 -5.75 6.74
CA THR A 13 -16.91 -5.86 7.87
C THR A 13 -17.65 -5.81 9.22
N LYS A 14 -18.84 -5.22 9.26
CA LYS A 14 -19.73 -5.28 10.42
C LYS A 14 -20.22 -6.73 10.65
N ILE A 15 -20.01 -7.25 11.85
CA ILE A 15 -20.36 -8.63 12.22
C ILE A 15 -21.30 -8.59 13.42
N GLN A 16 -22.37 -9.37 13.35
CA GLN A 16 -23.33 -9.50 14.45
C GLN A 16 -22.66 -10.11 15.69
N GLY A 17 -22.89 -9.49 16.86
CA GLY A 17 -22.31 -9.94 18.12
C GLY A 17 -20.91 -9.38 18.43
N VAL A 18 -20.37 -8.51 17.57
CA VAL A 18 -19.15 -7.73 17.85
C VAL A 18 -19.54 -6.29 18.14
N ASP A 19 -19.93 -6.01 19.38
CA ASP A 19 -20.38 -4.67 19.82
C ASP A 19 -19.22 -3.81 20.38
N LYS A 20 -18.04 -4.40 20.55
CA LYS A 20 -16.84 -3.69 21.02
C LYS A 20 -16.36 -2.72 19.93
N LYS A 21 -16.14 -1.46 20.31
CA LYS A 21 -15.36 -0.51 19.50
C LYS A 21 -13.87 -0.75 19.70
N PHE A 22 -13.11 -0.69 18.61
CA PHE A 22 -11.66 -0.91 18.62
C PHE A 22 -10.94 0.38 18.25
N ASN A 23 -9.87 0.70 18.97
CA ASN A 23 -8.92 1.73 18.53
C ASN A 23 -8.01 1.17 17.43
N LEU A 24 -8.34 1.44 16.17
CA LEU A 24 -7.61 0.91 15.01
C LEU A 24 -6.19 1.48 14.83
N SER A 25 -5.85 2.54 15.57
CA SER A 25 -4.50 3.11 15.61
C SER A 25 -3.59 2.42 16.62
N ASP A 26 -4.16 1.72 17.61
CA ASP A 26 -3.40 0.91 18.56
C ASP A 26 -3.10 -0.48 17.97
N PRO A 27 -1.83 -0.93 17.92
CA PRO A 27 -1.49 -2.22 17.32
C PRO A 27 -2.15 -3.43 18.00
N ALA A 28 -2.31 -3.42 19.33
CA ALA A 28 -2.87 -4.54 20.06
C ALA A 28 -4.39 -4.62 19.85
N GLU A 29 -5.09 -3.49 19.95
CA GLU A 29 -6.52 -3.43 19.62
C GLU A 29 -6.79 -3.73 18.15
N ARG A 30 -5.93 -3.28 17.23
CA ARG A 30 -6.03 -3.61 15.80
C ARG A 30 -5.90 -5.11 15.54
N MET A 31 -5.01 -5.81 16.25
CA MET A 31 -4.92 -7.27 16.16
C MET A 31 -6.18 -7.97 16.71
N ALA A 32 -6.72 -7.48 17.83
CA ALA A 32 -7.98 -7.99 18.38
C ALA A 32 -9.16 -7.75 17.43
N TYR A 33 -9.17 -6.60 16.74
CA TYR A 33 -10.12 -6.28 15.68
C TYR A 33 -10.04 -7.30 14.53
N PHE A 34 -8.83 -7.61 14.03
CA PHE A 34 -8.68 -8.59 12.96
C PHE A 34 -9.16 -9.99 13.35
N GLU A 35 -8.86 -10.45 14.56
CA GLU A 35 -9.37 -11.74 15.04
C GLU A 35 -10.90 -11.73 15.18
N ALA A 36 -11.49 -10.64 15.68
CA ALA A 36 -12.93 -10.50 15.81
C ALA A 36 -13.65 -10.44 14.44
N LYS A 37 -13.02 -9.84 13.41
CA LYS A 37 -13.64 -9.63 12.10
C LYS A 37 -13.34 -10.71 11.05
N ALA A 38 -12.24 -11.44 11.21
CA ALA A 38 -11.73 -12.39 10.21
C ALA A 38 -10.90 -13.53 10.81
N GLY A 39 -11.09 -13.87 12.09
CA GLY A 39 -10.27 -14.88 12.78
C GLY A 39 -10.25 -16.25 12.10
N ASP A 40 -11.39 -16.70 11.56
CA ASP A 40 -11.47 -18.00 10.89
C ASP A 40 -10.77 -18.00 9.52
N GLU A 41 -10.86 -16.90 8.77
CA GLU A 41 -10.07 -16.66 7.57
C GLU A 41 -8.57 -16.61 7.87
N ILE A 42 -8.17 -15.88 8.93
CA ILE A 42 -6.77 -15.79 9.36
C ILE A 42 -6.23 -17.17 9.71
N LYS A 43 -6.99 -18.01 10.43
CA LYS A 43 -6.60 -19.39 10.75
C LYS A 43 -6.41 -20.24 9.50
N ARG A 44 -7.30 -20.13 8.51
CA ARG A 44 -7.19 -20.84 7.22
C ARG A 44 -5.94 -20.43 6.46
N ILE A 45 -5.68 -19.13 6.31
CA ILE A 45 -4.48 -18.63 5.64
C ILE A 45 -3.22 -19.06 6.41
N LYS A 46 -3.20 -18.98 7.75
CA LYS A 46 -2.08 -19.49 8.55
C LYS A 46 -1.82 -20.98 8.33
N LYS A 47 -2.87 -21.80 8.15
CA LYS A 47 -2.74 -23.22 7.81
C LYS A 47 -2.13 -23.41 6.42
N PHE A 48 -2.59 -22.65 5.42
CA PHE A 48 -2.01 -22.65 4.07
C PHE A 48 -0.51 -22.31 4.08
N LEU A 49 -0.12 -21.25 4.79
CA LEU A 49 1.26 -20.75 4.90
C LEU A 49 2.24 -21.66 5.67
N LYS A 50 1.76 -22.79 6.21
CA LYS A 50 2.66 -23.80 6.80
C LYS A 50 3.50 -24.49 5.73
N ASN A 51 2.87 -24.84 4.61
CA ASN A 51 3.45 -25.69 3.58
C ASN A 51 3.45 -25.05 2.19
N ASN A 52 2.69 -23.98 1.99
CA ASN A 52 2.50 -23.33 0.69
C ASN A 52 2.87 -21.85 0.76
N SER A 53 3.07 -21.27 -0.41
CA SER A 53 3.24 -19.83 -0.60
C SER A 53 2.47 -19.34 -1.82
N PHE A 54 2.33 -18.02 -1.93
CA PHE A 54 1.68 -17.35 -3.06
C PHE A 54 2.47 -16.09 -3.43
N ILE A 55 2.22 -15.57 -4.63
CA ILE A 55 2.67 -14.25 -5.06
C ILE A 55 1.43 -13.41 -5.31
N ALA A 56 1.37 -12.25 -4.67
CA ALA A 56 0.27 -11.31 -4.81
C ALA A 56 0.78 -9.97 -5.34
N TYR A 57 0.19 -9.49 -6.43
CA TYR A 57 0.55 -8.23 -7.08
C TYR A 57 -0.45 -7.15 -6.71
N TRP A 58 0.02 -6.09 -6.06
CA TRP A 58 -0.84 -4.95 -5.71
C TRP A 58 -1.07 -4.03 -6.91
N LEU A 59 -2.34 -3.82 -7.22
CA LEU A 59 -2.83 -2.86 -8.19
C LEU A 59 -3.68 -1.81 -7.50
N GLY A 60 -3.54 -0.57 -7.95
CA GLY A 60 -4.27 0.53 -7.37
C GLY A 60 -3.56 1.83 -7.65
N LYS A 61 -4.35 2.90 -7.76
CA LYS A 61 -3.88 4.26 -7.98
C LYS A 61 -2.73 4.64 -7.03
N LYS A 62 -1.82 5.50 -7.46
CA LYS A 62 -0.81 6.12 -6.56
C LYS A 62 -1.50 6.68 -5.30
N ASN A 63 -0.88 6.48 -4.13
CA ASN A 63 -1.43 6.85 -2.80
C ASN A 63 -2.67 6.05 -2.31
N SER A 64 -3.01 4.92 -2.94
CA SER A 64 -4.07 3.99 -2.48
C SER A 64 -3.82 3.30 -1.13
N GLY A 65 -2.56 3.28 -0.65
CA GLY A 65 -2.21 2.66 0.63
C GLY A 65 -1.66 1.23 0.56
N LYS A 66 -1.29 0.73 -0.63
CA LYS A 66 -0.71 -0.61 -0.87
C LYS A 66 0.29 -1.04 0.21
N GLY A 67 1.36 -0.26 0.41
CA GLY A 67 2.37 -0.56 1.44
C GLY A 67 1.83 -0.61 2.87
N THR A 68 0.80 0.17 3.21
CA THR A 68 0.14 0.10 4.53
C THR A 68 -0.59 -1.22 4.72
N TYR A 69 -1.33 -1.68 3.70
CA TYR A 69 -2.02 -2.96 3.74
C TYR A 69 -1.04 -4.14 3.83
N SER A 70 0.05 -4.12 3.04
CA SER A 70 1.11 -5.12 3.11
C SER A 70 1.70 -5.23 4.52
N LYS A 71 2.00 -4.09 5.17
CA LYS A 71 2.52 -4.07 6.55
C LYS A 71 1.55 -4.71 7.54
N MET A 72 0.26 -4.37 7.47
CA MET A 72 -0.75 -4.99 8.34
C MET A 72 -0.89 -6.50 8.10
N LEU A 73 -0.81 -6.97 6.85
CA LEU A 73 -0.83 -8.40 6.55
C LEU A 73 0.42 -9.11 7.12
N ILE A 74 1.58 -8.47 7.05
CA ILE A 74 2.81 -8.97 7.69
C ILE A 74 2.64 -9.03 9.22
N ASP A 75 2.08 -7.99 9.86
CA ASP A 75 1.80 -7.98 11.31
C ASP A 75 0.92 -9.18 11.72
N ILE A 76 -0.06 -9.55 10.89
CA ILE A 76 -1.03 -10.63 11.17
C ILE A 76 -0.43 -12.03 10.99
N PHE A 77 0.34 -12.22 9.91
CA PHE A 77 0.79 -13.54 9.46
C PHE A 77 2.25 -13.85 9.81
N GLY A 78 3.05 -12.84 10.16
CA GLY A 78 4.45 -12.96 10.54
C GLY A 78 5.41 -12.68 9.38
N GLU A 79 6.49 -11.96 9.68
CA GLU A 79 7.59 -11.68 8.75
C GLU A 79 8.32 -12.94 8.30
N ASP A 80 8.24 -14.04 9.05
CA ASP A 80 8.81 -15.33 8.67
C ASP A 80 7.99 -16.03 7.56
N LYS A 81 6.72 -15.66 7.38
CA LYS A 81 5.79 -16.24 6.38
C LYS A 81 5.54 -15.36 5.18
N ILE A 82 5.48 -14.04 5.39
CA ILE A 82 5.14 -13.08 4.36
C ILE A 82 6.27 -12.06 4.20
N ALA A 83 6.59 -11.76 2.95
CA ALA A 83 7.47 -10.66 2.58
C ALA A 83 6.71 -9.63 1.73
N HIS A 84 7.12 -8.37 1.84
CA HIS A 84 6.67 -7.29 0.96
C HIS A 84 7.85 -6.76 0.17
N ILE A 85 7.74 -6.79 -1.16
CA ILE A 85 8.76 -6.32 -2.08
C ILE A 85 8.20 -5.14 -2.85
N SER A 86 8.72 -3.96 -2.54
CA SER A 86 8.44 -2.73 -3.27
C SER A 86 9.53 -2.50 -4.31
N VAL A 87 9.15 -2.42 -5.58
CA VAL A 87 10.09 -2.11 -6.67
C VAL A 87 10.81 -0.79 -6.45
N GLY A 88 10.10 0.18 -5.85
CA GLY A 88 10.70 1.47 -5.50
C GLY A 88 11.81 1.34 -4.45
N ASP A 89 11.62 0.48 -3.45
CA ASP A 89 12.62 0.23 -2.41
C ASP A 89 13.81 -0.57 -2.95
N VAL A 90 13.58 -1.56 -3.82
CA VAL A 90 14.66 -2.30 -4.50
C VAL A 90 15.58 -1.34 -5.26
N VAL A 91 15.01 -0.42 -6.04
CA VAL A 91 15.75 0.61 -6.77
C VAL A 91 16.49 1.55 -5.82
N ARG A 92 15.81 2.10 -4.81
CA ARG A 92 16.43 3.01 -3.82
C ARG A 92 17.58 2.37 -3.06
N ASN A 93 17.44 1.11 -2.66
CA ASN A 93 18.47 0.40 -1.90
C ASN A 93 19.76 0.19 -2.73
N ILE A 94 19.62 0.01 -4.05
CA ILE A 94 20.77 -0.07 -4.95
C ILE A 94 21.45 1.29 -5.08
N HIS A 95 20.68 2.37 -5.26
CA HIS A 95 21.23 3.73 -5.24
C HIS A 95 22.00 4.03 -3.97
N ALA A 96 21.44 3.70 -2.80
CA ALA A 96 22.09 3.91 -1.51
C ALA A 96 23.34 3.04 -1.31
N SER A 97 23.48 1.96 -2.10
CA SER A 97 24.60 1.02 -2.02
C SER A 97 25.66 1.24 -3.10
N VAL A 98 25.54 2.29 -3.93
CA VAL A 98 26.44 2.51 -5.07
C VAL A 98 27.90 2.74 -4.65
N GLU A 99 28.11 3.35 -3.48
CA GLU A 99 29.45 3.63 -2.94
C GLU A 99 30.11 2.38 -2.34
N ASP A 100 29.32 1.34 -2.05
CA ASP A 100 29.81 0.08 -1.52
C ASP A 100 30.30 -0.84 -2.65
N LYS A 101 31.63 -0.87 -2.82
CA LYS A 101 32.30 -1.67 -3.86
C LYS A 101 31.94 -3.16 -3.81
N ASN A 102 31.70 -3.72 -2.62
CA ASN A 102 31.37 -5.14 -2.49
C ASN A 102 29.94 -5.40 -2.97
N LYS A 103 28.97 -4.58 -2.53
CA LYS A 103 27.58 -4.70 -3.00
C LYS A 103 27.45 -4.46 -4.50
N MET A 104 28.21 -3.52 -5.05
CA MET A 104 28.23 -3.29 -6.50
C MET A 104 28.84 -4.46 -7.27
N LYS A 105 29.90 -5.07 -6.75
CA LYS A 105 30.47 -6.29 -7.33
C LYS A 105 29.46 -7.44 -7.32
N GLU A 106 28.81 -7.70 -6.19
CA GLU A 106 27.75 -8.71 -6.08
C GLU A 106 26.59 -8.46 -7.05
N LEU A 107 26.17 -7.19 -7.21
CA LEU A 107 25.14 -6.82 -8.16
C LEU A 107 25.56 -7.16 -9.59
N LYS A 108 26.76 -6.76 -10.02
CA LYS A 108 27.28 -7.06 -11.36
C LYS A 108 27.39 -8.56 -11.61
N GLU A 109 27.90 -9.33 -10.65
CA GLU A 109 27.98 -10.79 -10.76
C GLU A 109 26.59 -11.44 -10.87
N TYR A 110 25.61 -10.94 -10.12
CA TYR A 110 24.25 -11.43 -10.21
C TYR A 110 23.61 -11.11 -11.56
N LEU A 111 23.78 -9.87 -12.06
CA LEU A 111 23.28 -9.44 -13.36
C LEU A 111 23.93 -10.25 -14.48
N ALA A 112 25.25 -10.47 -14.46
CA ALA A 112 25.93 -11.29 -15.47
C ALA A 112 25.32 -12.70 -15.61
N LYS A 113 24.87 -13.28 -14.49
CA LYS A 113 24.23 -14.61 -14.49
C LYS A 113 22.77 -14.57 -14.94
N ASN A 114 21.99 -13.59 -14.46
CA ASN A 114 20.52 -13.61 -14.51
C ASN A 114 19.88 -12.62 -15.47
N TYR A 115 20.53 -11.48 -15.75
CA TYR A 115 19.96 -10.42 -16.58
C TYR A 115 19.96 -10.81 -18.05
N ARG A 116 18.83 -10.61 -18.72
CA ARG A 116 18.63 -10.85 -20.15
C ARG A 116 17.87 -9.66 -20.72
N GLY A 117 18.58 -8.70 -21.30
CA GLY A 117 17.97 -7.48 -21.82
C GLY A 117 18.60 -6.95 -23.09
N TYR A 118 17.96 -5.92 -23.63
CA TYR A 118 18.33 -5.31 -24.92
C TYR A 118 19.50 -4.33 -24.80
N ILE A 119 19.82 -3.92 -23.57
CA ILE A 119 20.99 -3.10 -23.24
C ILE A 119 21.94 -3.86 -22.33
N SER A 120 23.20 -3.46 -22.28
CA SER A 120 24.19 -4.10 -21.39
C SER A 120 23.84 -3.90 -19.91
N ALA A 121 24.34 -4.80 -19.04
CA ALA A 121 24.13 -4.68 -17.59
C ALA A 121 24.74 -3.39 -17.02
N ASP A 122 25.90 -2.97 -17.54
CA ASP A 122 26.54 -1.72 -17.15
C ASP A 122 25.69 -0.52 -17.59
N GLU A 123 25.15 -0.51 -18.82
CA GLU A 123 24.24 0.55 -19.27
C GLU A 123 22.96 0.60 -18.42
N ALA A 124 22.40 -0.55 -18.04
CA ALA A 124 21.23 -0.59 -17.16
C ALA A 124 21.53 -0.03 -15.76
N ILE A 125 22.71 -0.31 -15.22
CA ILE A 125 23.20 0.30 -13.97
C ILE A 125 23.39 1.81 -14.16
N ASP A 126 23.98 2.25 -15.26
CA ASP A 126 24.20 3.68 -15.52
C ASP A 126 22.87 4.43 -15.64
N ARG A 127 21.86 3.85 -16.30
CA ARG A 127 20.49 4.39 -16.35
C ARG A 127 19.82 4.45 -14.98
N LEU A 128 20.04 3.43 -14.14
CA LEU A 128 19.62 3.44 -12.75
C LEU A 128 20.25 4.61 -12.01
N LEU A 129 21.58 4.75 -12.08
CA LEU A 129 22.33 5.77 -11.35
C LEU A 129 22.17 7.20 -11.91
N GLY A 130 21.77 7.32 -13.17
CA GLY A 130 21.47 8.58 -13.83
C GLY A 130 20.37 9.35 -13.11
N ARG A 131 20.53 10.67 -13.00
CA ARG A 131 19.55 11.56 -12.35
C ARG A 131 18.29 11.81 -13.18
N ASP A 132 18.20 11.25 -14.39
CA ASP A 132 17.11 11.54 -15.30
C ASP A 132 15.91 10.63 -14.98
N THR A 133 15.04 11.14 -14.12
CA THR A 133 13.77 10.51 -13.70
C THR A 133 12.80 10.22 -14.86
N LYS A 134 13.15 10.59 -16.10
CA LYS A 134 12.34 10.41 -17.30
C LYS A 134 12.56 9.08 -18.02
N SER A 135 13.73 8.44 -17.91
CA SER A 135 13.93 7.15 -18.59
C SER A 135 13.40 6.02 -17.71
N LEU A 136 12.31 5.36 -18.13
CA LEU A 136 11.86 4.14 -17.48
C LEU A 136 13.00 3.09 -17.55
N LEU A 137 13.33 2.50 -16.41
CA LEU A 137 14.24 1.36 -16.40
C LEU A 137 13.64 0.22 -17.22
N PRO A 138 14.45 -0.50 -18.02
CA PRO A 138 13.95 -1.64 -18.78
C PRO A 138 13.24 -2.65 -17.87
N THR A 139 12.10 -3.15 -18.33
CA THR A 139 11.26 -4.06 -17.55
C THR A 139 12.04 -5.30 -17.11
N GLU A 140 12.83 -5.89 -18.01
CA GLU A 140 13.68 -7.05 -17.72
C GLU A 140 14.74 -6.78 -16.65
N PHE A 141 15.22 -5.54 -16.56
CA PHE A 141 16.19 -5.14 -15.54
C PHE A 141 15.51 -5.07 -14.18
N ILE A 142 14.35 -4.40 -14.09
CA ILE A 142 13.53 -4.35 -12.86
C ILE A 142 13.21 -5.77 -12.38
N LEU A 143 12.75 -6.65 -13.27
CA LEU A 143 12.44 -8.04 -12.96
C LEU A 143 13.64 -8.79 -12.40
N THR A 144 14.82 -8.58 -12.97
CA THR A 144 16.06 -9.20 -12.49
C THR A 144 16.43 -8.70 -11.08
N LEU A 145 16.22 -7.41 -10.80
CA LEU A 145 16.46 -6.85 -9.47
C LEU A 145 15.46 -7.37 -8.43
N VAL A 146 14.18 -7.48 -8.80
CA VAL A 146 13.15 -8.08 -7.93
C VAL A 146 13.49 -9.55 -7.67
N LYS A 147 13.88 -10.32 -8.69
CA LYS A 147 14.35 -11.70 -8.53
C LYS A 147 15.53 -11.79 -7.56
N LYS A 148 16.53 -10.91 -7.67
CA LYS A 148 17.66 -10.83 -6.73
C LYS A 148 17.21 -10.62 -5.29
N GLU A 149 16.18 -9.80 -5.09
CA GLU A 149 15.64 -9.56 -3.75
C GLU A 149 14.92 -10.79 -3.20
N ILE A 150 14.14 -11.48 -4.05
CA ILE A 150 13.46 -12.73 -3.72
C ILE A 150 14.46 -13.82 -3.34
N ASP A 151 15.56 -13.96 -4.09
CA ASP A 151 16.58 -14.99 -3.86
C ASP A 151 17.28 -14.87 -2.50
N LYS A 152 17.29 -13.68 -1.89
CA LYS A 152 17.85 -13.47 -0.54
C LYS A 152 16.96 -14.05 0.56
N MET A 153 15.70 -14.33 0.26
CA MET A 153 14.71 -14.74 1.22
C MET A 153 14.47 -16.24 1.16
N LYS A 154 14.20 -16.85 2.32
CA LYS A 154 13.59 -18.19 2.37
C LYS A 154 12.23 -18.16 1.66
N LYS A 155 11.75 -19.32 1.21
CA LYS A 155 10.41 -19.44 0.57
C LYS A 155 9.34 -18.89 1.51
N LYS A 156 8.74 -17.77 1.11
CA LYS A 156 7.71 -16.98 1.80
C LYS A 156 6.64 -16.59 0.79
N SER A 157 5.41 -16.35 1.22
CA SER A 157 4.46 -15.63 0.35
C SER A 157 4.93 -14.20 0.15
N ILE A 158 4.69 -13.65 -1.04
CA ILE A 158 5.24 -12.35 -1.44
C ILE A 158 4.11 -11.43 -1.88
N PHE A 159 4.04 -10.25 -1.28
CA PHE A 159 3.31 -9.11 -1.84
C PHE A 159 4.27 -8.24 -2.65
N ILE A 160 3.99 -8.06 -3.94
CA ILE A 160 4.76 -7.21 -4.83
C ILE A 160 4.01 -5.88 -5.00
N ASP A 161 4.66 -4.77 -4.61
CA ASP A 161 4.16 -3.41 -4.80
C ASP A 161 4.97 -2.69 -5.88
N GLY A 162 4.25 -2.10 -6.83
CA GLY A 162 4.83 -1.37 -7.93
C GLY A 162 5.36 -2.28 -9.03
N PHE A 163 4.72 -3.42 -9.26
CA PHE A 163 4.83 -4.22 -10.48
C PHE A 163 3.53 -5.00 -10.69
N PRO A 164 2.91 -4.96 -11.89
CA PRO A 164 3.28 -4.17 -13.06
C PRO A 164 3.04 -2.66 -12.88
N ARG A 165 3.87 -1.81 -13.51
CA ARG A 165 3.75 -0.33 -13.53
C ARG A 165 3.42 0.26 -14.90
N ASP A 166 3.50 -0.56 -15.93
CA ASP A 166 3.22 -0.24 -17.34
C ASP A 166 2.59 -1.47 -18.01
N LEU A 167 1.89 -1.27 -19.12
CA LEU A 167 1.02 -2.25 -19.75
C LEU A 167 1.81 -3.42 -20.34
N ASP A 168 3.03 -3.17 -20.82
CA ASP A 168 3.97 -4.20 -21.28
C ASP A 168 4.37 -5.16 -20.14
N GLN A 169 4.43 -4.66 -18.90
CA GLN A 169 4.79 -5.44 -17.70
C GLN A 169 3.73 -6.47 -17.30
N VAL A 170 2.48 -6.29 -17.74
CA VAL A 170 1.39 -7.22 -17.41
C VAL A 170 1.74 -8.63 -17.88
N SER A 171 2.20 -8.79 -19.13
CA SER A 171 2.59 -10.09 -19.66
C SER A 171 3.69 -10.76 -18.84
N TYR A 172 4.67 -9.97 -18.35
CA TYR A 172 5.73 -10.50 -17.50
C TYR A 172 5.22 -10.94 -16.13
N SER A 173 4.24 -10.23 -15.56
CA SER A 173 3.65 -10.62 -14.27
C SER A 173 2.95 -11.98 -14.31
N LEU A 174 2.42 -12.39 -15.46
CA LEU A 174 1.76 -13.69 -15.63
C LEU A 174 2.71 -14.89 -15.56
N TYR A 175 3.98 -14.68 -15.93
CA TYR A 175 5.01 -15.73 -15.95
C TYR A 175 6.10 -15.47 -14.92
N PHE A 176 5.93 -14.48 -14.04
CA PHE A 176 6.98 -14.09 -13.12
C PHE A 176 7.31 -15.19 -12.12
N ARG A 177 6.33 -16.00 -11.68
CA ARG A 177 6.57 -17.19 -10.85
C ARG A 177 7.55 -18.18 -11.49
N ASP A 178 7.50 -18.33 -12.81
CA ASP A 178 8.39 -19.22 -13.57
C ASP A 178 9.80 -18.64 -13.65
N LEU A 179 9.90 -17.29 -13.67
CA LEU A 179 11.17 -16.56 -13.62
C LEU A 179 11.84 -16.61 -12.23
N ILE A 180 11.06 -16.80 -11.14
CA ILE A 180 11.57 -16.88 -9.77
C ILE A 180 11.70 -18.33 -9.27
N ASN A 181 12.67 -19.06 -9.83
CA ASN A 181 13.11 -20.36 -9.31
C ASN A 181 12.01 -21.43 -9.19
N TYR A 182 11.03 -21.43 -10.12
CA TYR A 182 9.98 -22.46 -10.22
C TYR A 182 9.28 -22.76 -8.88
N ARG A 183 8.88 -21.72 -8.16
CA ARG A 183 8.35 -21.85 -6.80
C ARG A 183 6.99 -22.54 -6.71
N ASP A 184 6.31 -22.77 -7.84
CA ASP A 184 4.95 -23.30 -7.94
C ASP A 184 3.96 -22.56 -7.03
N ASP A 185 4.11 -21.23 -7.00
CA ASP A 185 3.24 -20.35 -6.22
C ASP A 185 1.97 -20.01 -7.02
N LEU A 186 0.88 -19.79 -6.28
CA LEU A 186 -0.33 -19.20 -6.85
C LEU A 186 -0.09 -17.70 -7.11
N ASP A 187 -0.39 -17.25 -8.32
CA ASP A 187 -0.40 -15.82 -8.66
C ASP A 187 -1.77 -15.21 -8.34
N ILE A 188 -1.77 -14.07 -7.67
CA ILE A 188 -2.98 -13.35 -7.27
C ILE A 188 -2.82 -11.88 -7.61
N PHE A 189 -3.81 -11.27 -8.27
CA PHE A 189 -3.86 -9.81 -8.35
C PHE A 189 -4.74 -9.25 -7.24
N ILE A 190 -4.27 -8.20 -6.57
CA ILE A 190 -5.06 -7.51 -5.54
C ILE A 190 -5.25 -6.07 -5.97
N ALA A 191 -6.45 -5.74 -6.42
CA ALA A 191 -6.80 -4.41 -6.88
C ALA A 191 -7.51 -3.61 -5.77
N ILE A 192 -7.15 -2.33 -5.64
CA ILE A 192 -7.77 -1.41 -4.68
C ILE A 192 -8.49 -0.31 -5.46
N ASP A 193 -9.80 -0.24 -5.29
CA ASP A 193 -10.63 0.89 -5.71
C ASP A 193 -10.69 1.92 -4.58
N ILE A 194 -10.30 3.14 -4.91
CA ILE A 194 -10.30 4.30 -4.02
C ILE A 194 -10.72 5.53 -4.83
N PRO A 195 -11.68 6.33 -4.33
CA PRO A 195 -12.06 7.55 -5.02
C PRO A 195 -10.91 8.54 -5.18
N GLU A 196 -10.88 9.26 -6.29
CA GLU A 196 -9.87 10.28 -6.56
C GLU A 196 -9.93 11.42 -5.55
N ALA A 197 -11.13 11.79 -5.07
CA ALA A 197 -11.31 12.78 -4.01
C ALA A 197 -10.61 12.39 -2.69
N VAL A 198 -10.57 11.09 -2.35
CA VAL A 198 -9.81 10.61 -1.18
C VAL A 198 -8.31 10.73 -1.43
N ILE A 199 -7.84 10.41 -2.64
CA ILE A 199 -6.42 10.54 -3.01
C ILE A 199 -5.96 12.00 -2.93
N GLU A 200 -6.77 12.91 -3.45
CA GLU A 200 -6.51 14.35 -3.44
C GLU A 200 -6.32 14.87 -2.01
N GLU A 201 -7.26 14.57 -1.12
CA GLU A 201 -7.19 14.96 0.30
C GLU A 201 -6.02 14.28 1.03
N ARG A 202 -5.71 13.03 0.67
CA ARG A 202 -4.52 12.32 1.18
C ARG A 202 -3.22 13.01 0.77
N MET A 203 -3.13 13.57 -0.43
CA MET A 203 -1.96 14.31 -0.92
C MET A 203 -1.86 15.70 -0.30
N LYS A 204 -2.94 16.47 -0.37
CA LYS A 204 -3.00 17.87 0.06
C LYS A 204 -2.57 18.07 1.52
N TYR A 205 -2.94 17.13 2.38
CA TYR A 205 -2.69 17.20 3.82
C TYR A 205 -1.62 16.21 4.30
N ARG A 206 -0.83 15.64 3.37
CA ARG A 206 0.22 14.68 3.72
C ARG A 206 1.38 15.34 4.44
N VAL A 207 1.78 14.74 5.56
CA VAL A 207 3.03 15.05 6.25
C VAL A 207 3.86 13.78 6.40
N VAL A 208 5.18 13.91 6.41
CA VAL A 208 6.14 12.81 6.46
C VAL A 208 7.12 13.08 7.58
N CYS A 209 7.44 12.04 8.37
CA CYS A 209 8.47 12.14 9.38
C CYS A 209 9.84 12.26 8.69
N PRO A 210 10.66 13.27 8.99
CA PRO A 210 11.98 13.42 8.36
C PRO A 210 12.94 12.29 8.74
N LYS A 211 12.73 11.60 9.88
CA LYS A 211 13.60 10.52 10.37
C LYS A 211 13.20 9.15 9.81
N CYS A 212 12.00 8.67 10.10
CA CYS A 212 11.57 7.32 9.66
C CYS A 212 10.83 7.29 8.32
N GLN A 213 10.60 8.46 7.69
CA GLN A 213 9.89 8.58 6.41
C GLN A 213 8.45 8.02 6.43
N THR A 214 7.88 7.81 7.62
CA THR A 214 6.50 7.35 7.77
C THR A 214 5.54 8.47 7.39
N PRO A 215 4.62 8.25 6.44
CA PRO A 215 3.60 9.23 6.10
C PRO A 215 2.47 9.23 7.13
N ARG A 216 1.93 10.43 7.38
CA ARG A 216 0.70 10.73 8.12
C ARG A 216 -0.09 11.78 7.35
N ASN A 217 -1.26 12.16 7.86
CA ASN A 217 -2.08 13.18 7.24
C ASN A 217 -2.73 14.04 8.31
N ILE A 218 -2.49 15.35 8.27
CA ILE A 218 -2.99 16.27 9.30
C ILE A 218 -4.52 16.30 9.37
N LYS A 219 -5.23 15.93 8.30
CA LYS A 219 -6.69 15.92 8.26
C LYS A 219 -7.30 14.52 8.42
N LEU A 220 -6.63 13.47 7.96
CA LEU A 220 -7.23 12.13 7.78
C LEU A 220 -6.53 11.02 8.58
N LEU A 221 -5.34 11.28 9.13
CA LEU A 221 -4.55 10.29 9.86
C LEU A 221 -3.57 11.00 10.80
N ALA A 222 -4.11 11.59 11.87
CA ALA A 222 -3.35 12.30 12.88
C ALA A 222 -2.43 11.37 13.68
N THR A 223 -1.43 11.95 14.35
CA THR A 223 -0.59 11.25 15.33
C THR A 223 -1.13 11.47 16.74
N LYS A 224 -0.59 10.74 17.72
CA LYS A 224 -0.99 10.87 19.14
C LYS A 224 -0.69 12.25 19.72
N LYS A 225 0.33 12.93 19.22
CA LYS A 225 0.78 14.24 19.69
C LYS A 225 0.76 15.25 18.57
N VAL A 226 0.10 16.37 18.81
CA VAL A 226 0.01 17.52 17.92
C VAL A 226 0.47 18.75 18.68
N ILE A 227 1.32 19.55 18.05
CA ILE A 227 1.82 20.80 18.61
C ILE A 227 1.30 21.98 17.80
N TYR A 228 1.24 23.15 18.43
CA TYR A 228 0.91 24.39 17.74
C TYR A 228 2.17 25.24 17.60
N ASN A 229 2.49 25.59 16.36
CA ASN A 229 3.61 26.46 16.01
C ASN A 229 3.10 27.90 15.98
N GLU A 230 3.36 28.64 17.07
CA GLU A 230 2.95 30.05 17.22
C GLU A 230 3.49 30.97 16.10
N PRO A 231 4.78 30.90 15.71
CA PRO A 231 5.30 31.71 14.60
C PRO A 231 4.54 31.53 13.28
N ASP A 232 4.27 30.28 12.89
CA ASP A 232 3.62 29.94 11.62
C ASP A 232 2.09 29.86 11.73
N LYS A 233 1.54 30.01 12.94
CA LYS A 233 0.12 29.87 13.28
C LYS A 233 -0.52 28.59 12.72
N LYS A 234 0.18 27.46 12.85
CA LYS A 234 -0.25 26.16 12.29
C LYS A 234 -0.08 25.03 13.30
N PHE A 235 -0.90 24.00 13.15
CA PHE A 235 -0.74 22.74 13.88
C PHE A 235 0.22 21.82 13.14
N GLU A 236 1.07 21.12 13.88
CA GLU A 236 2.05 20.19 13.32
C GLU A 236 1.98 18.85 14.06
N LEU A 237 2.02 17.76 13.30
CA LEU A 237 2.03 16.42 13.86
C LEU A 237 3.43 16.07 14.37
N VAL A 238 3.48 15.38 15.50
CA VAL A 238 4.70 14.79 16.04
C VAL A 238 4.69 13.28 15.80
N CYS A 239 5.80 12.72 15.30
CA CYS A 239 5.89 11.31 14.96
C CYS A 239 5.66 10.39 16.19
N ASP A 240 4.85 9.35 16.02
CA ASP A 240 4.53 8.37 17.07
C ASP A 240 5.68 7.38 17.38
N ASP A 241 6.67 7.29 16.48
CA ASP A 241 7.77 6.33 16.62
C ASP A 241 8.74 6.79 17.71
N PRO A 242 8.91 6.03 18.82
CA PRO A 242 9.83 6.41 19.89
C PRO A 242 11.27 6.59 19.42
N ALA A 243 11.71 5.84 18.40
CA ALA A 243 13.05 5.97 17.82
C ALA A 243 13.26 7.33 17.12
N CYS A 244 12.17 8.02 16.76
CA CYS A 244 12.23 9.33 16.15
C CYS A 244 12.33 10.48 17.16
N GLY A 245 12.21 10.21 18.47
CA GLY A 245 12.38 11.21 19.52
C GLY A 245 11.55 12.47 19.30
N GLU A 246 10.25 12.31 19.08
CA GLU A 246 9.29 13.40 18.85
C GLU A 246 9.61 14.31 17.64
N ALA A 247 10.17 13.75 16.56
CA ALA A 247 10.39 14.51 15.33
C ALA A 247 9.07 15.11 14.79
N VAL A 248 9.07 16.43 14.58
CA VAL A 248 7.99 17.16 13.93
C VAL A 248 7.91 16.74 12.46
N MET A 249 6.71 16.40 12.01
CA MET A 249 6.45 15.94 10.65
C MET A 249 6.30 17.15 9.71
N ALA A 250 6.85 17.03 8.49
CA ALA A 250 6.85 18.10 7.51
C ALA A 250 6.00 17.74 6.29
N GLY A 251 5.43 18.73 5.61
CA GLY A 251 4.76 18.54 4.32
C GLY A 251 5.70 17.89 3.30
N LYS A 252 5.18 17.02 2.46
CA LYS A 252 6.02 16.35 1.44
C LYS A 252 6.16 17.23 0.20
N GLU A 253 7.40 17.51 -0.18
CA GLU A 253 7.73 18.23 -1.42
C GLU A 253 7.07 17.55 -2.64
N GLY A 254 6.50 18.37 -3.51
CA GLY A 254 5.77 17.95 -4.72
C GLY A 254 4.26 17.76 -4.54
N ASP A 255 3.71 17.70 -3.33
CA ASP A 255 2.24 17.61 -3.18
C ASP A 255 1.53 18.95 -3.46
N ASN A 256 2.25 20.07 -3.45
CA ASN A 256 1.70 21.42 -3.63
C ASN A 256 1.08 21.66 -5.01
N ALA A 257 1.49 20.89 -6.03
CA ALA A 257 0.98 21.00 -7.39
C ALA A 257 -0.30 20.15 -7.62
N GLY A 258 -0.75 19.42 -6.59
CA GLY A 258 -2.05 18.75 -6.59
C GLY A 258 -2.15 17.53 -7.51
N MET A 259 -3.38 17.22 -7.91
CA MET A 259 -3.70 16.00 -8.68
C MET A 259 -3.20 16.05 -10.14
N GLU A 260 -2.96 17.23 -10.70
CA GLU A 260 -2.55 17.40 -12.11
C GLU A 260 -1.21 16.71 -12.39
N GLU A 261 -0.24 16.80 -11.47
CA GLU A 261 1.07 16.15 -11.62
C GLU A 261 0.99 14.62 -11.69
N ILE A 262 -0.04 14.03 -11.09
CA ILE A 262 -0.20 12.58 -11.06
C ILE A 262 -1.31 12.10 -11.98
N ARG A 263 -2.00 12.98 -12.72
CA ARG A 263 -3.14 12.63 -13.57
C ARG A 263 -2.79 11.53 -14.57
N ALA A 264 -1.71 11.72 -15.33
CA ALA A 264 -1.23 10.73 -16.30
C ALA A 264 -0.91 9.38 -15.63
N ARG A 265 -0.41 9.41 -14.39
CA ARG A 265 -0.13 8.20 -13.61
C ARG A 265 -1.41 7.50 -13.16
N LEU A 266 -2.41 8.25 -12.70
CA LEU A 266 -3.71 7.70 -12.30
C LEU A 266 -4.40 7.03 -13.49
N GLU A 267 -4.38 7.67 -14.67
CA GLU A 267 -4.94 7.10 -15.89
C GLU A 267 -4.22 5.84 -16.36
N LEU A 268 -2.89 5.77 -16.21
CA LEU A 268 -2.14 4.55 -16.47
C LEU A 268 -2.48 3.46 -15.46
N ASP A 269 -2.59 3.80 -14.17
CA ASP A 269 -2.99 2.86 -13.12
C ASP A 269 -4.40 2.28 -13.41
N ASP A 270 -5.33 3.10 -13.92
CA ASP A 270 -6.65 2.63 -14.36
C ASP A 270 -6.57 1.65 -15.54
N LYS A 271 -5.82 2.01 -16.59
CA LYS A 271 -5.61 1.12 -17.75
C LYS A 271 -4.97 -0.21 -17.35
N LEU A 272 -4.07 -0.20 -16.37
CA LEU A 272 -3.45 -1.40 -15.83
C LEU A 272 -4.46 -2.28 -15.11
N ILE A 273 -5.31 -1.68 -14.27
CA ILE A 273 -6.38 -2.41 -13.58
C ILE A 273 -7.32 -3.01 -14.63
N ASP A 274 -7.82 -2.22 -15.59
CA ASP A 274 -8.65 -2.70 -16.70
C ASP A 274 -8.02 -3.89 -17.44
N LYS A 275 -6.73 -3.78 -17.78
CA LYS A 275 -6.00 -4.83 -18.48
C LYS A 275 -5.91 -6.12 -17.65
N VAL A 276 -5.66 -6.02 -16.35
CA VAL A 276 -5.60 -7.17 -15.46
C VAL A 276 -6.98 -7.81 -15.27
N PHE A 277 -8.04 -7.01 -15.24
CA PHE A 277 -9.40 -7.49 -15.18
C PHE A 277 -9.77 -8.36 -16.38
N SER A 278 -9.27 -8.03 -17.57
CA SER A 278 -9.45 -8.85 -18.78
C SER A 278 -8.76 -10.22 -18.77
N LEU A 279 -7.91 -10.51 -17.77
CA LEU A 279 -7.18 -11.78 -17.68
C LEU A 279 -8.05 -12.90 -17.12
N TYR A 280 -8.00 -14.05 -17.78
CA TYR A 280 -8.62 -15.30 -17.31
C TYR A 280 -7.59 -16.17 -16.60
N GLY A 281 -8.05 -17.07 -15.72
CA GLY A 281 -7.19 -18.09 -15.08
C GLY A 281 -6.32 -17.59 -13.91
N VAL A 282 -6.30 -16.29 -13.63
CA VAL A 282 -5.61 -15.73 -12.46
C VAL A 282 -6.64 -15.16 -11.47
N PRO A 283 -6.65 -15.63 -10.21
CA PRO A 283 -7.54 -15.13 -9.18
C PRO A 283 -7.27 -13.67 -8.84
N LYS A 284 -8.33 -12.96 -8.45
CA LYS A 284 -8.29 -11.54 -8.11
C LYS A 284 -8.97 -11.30 -6.77
N ALA A 285 -8.34 -10.50 -5.92
CA ALA A 285 -8.97 -9.93 -4.73
C ALA A 285 -9.24 -8.45 -4.99
N LEU A 286 -10.48 -8.02 -4.84
CA LEU A 286 -10.97 -6.70 -5.23
C LEU A 286 -11.42 -5.94 -4.00
N LEU A 287 -10.68 -4.90 -3.61
CA LEU A 287 -10.86 -4.20 -2.34
C LEU A 287 -11.44 -2.81 -2.57
N ARG A 288 -12.46 -2.42 -1.81
CA ARG A 288 -12.98 -1.05 -1.81
C ARG A 288 -12.50 -0.28 -0.59
N ASN A 289 -11.91 0.88 -0.82
CA ASN A 289 -11.57 1.82 0.26
C ASN A 289 -12.75 2.72 0.65
N SER A 290 -13.86 2.72 -0.09
CA SER A 290 -15.02 3.54 0.22
C SER A 290 -16.30 2.71 0.33
N VAL A 291 -17.26 3.23 1.09
CA VAL A 291 -18.62 2.69 1.22
C VAL A 291 -19.63 3.81 1.06
N PRO A 292 -20.67 3.66 0.21
CA PRO A 292 -21.72 4.67 0.09
C PRO A 292 -22.40 4.94 1.43
N VAL A 293 -22.65 6.22 1.73
CA VAL A 293 -23.25 6.66 3.01
C VAL A 293 -24.57 5.93 3.28
N LYS A 294 -25.39 5.71 2.24
CA LYS A 294 -26.72 5.08 2.34
C LYS A 294 -26.72 3.66 2.90
N ILE A 295 -25.61 2.93 2.79
CA ILE A 295 -25.50 1.53 3.24
C ILE A 295 -24.46 1.34 4.33
N ALA A 296 -23.76 2.40 4.74
CA ALA A 296 -22.59 2.29 5.62
C ALA A 296 -22.95 1.63 6.96
N ASP A 297 -24.06 2.04 7.57
CA ASP A 297 -24.51 1.53 8.88
C ASP A 297 -24.75 0.01 8.91
N GLU A 298 -25.05 -0.58 7.76
CA GLU A 298 -25.28 -2.03 7.63
C GLU A 298 -23.99 -2.80 7.31
N TYR A 299 -22.99 -2.14 6.72
CA TYR A 299 -21.80 -2.78 6.15
C TYR A 299 -20.55 -2.63 7.01
N VAL A 300 -20.39 -1.49 7.68
CA VAL A 300 -19.19 -1.14 8.45
C VAL A 300 -19.57 -0.58 9.82
N ASP A 301 -18.64 -0.67 10.76
CA ASP A 301 -18.78 -0.01 12.05
C ASP A 301 -18.26 1.44 11.99
N ASP A 302 -18.78 2.31 12.84
CA ASP A 302 -18.46 3.74 12.82
C ASP A 302 -16.96 4.02 13.02
N TYR A 303 -16.30 3.25 13.88
CA TYR A 303 -14.86 3.33 14.12
C TYR A 303 -14.00 2.82 12.94
N GLU A 304 -14.59 2.21 11.91
CA GLU A 304 -13.90 1.78 10.68
C GLU A 304 -13.86 2.89 9.61
N ILE A 305 -14.70 3.92 9.76
CA ILE A 305 -14.77 5.07 8.87
C ILE A 305 -13.62 6.03 9.18
N THR A 306 -13.05 6.64 8.14
CA THR A 306 -12.00 7.66 8.29
C THR A 306 -12.62 8.95 8.83
N PRO A 307 -12.25 9.43 10.03
CA PRO A 307 -12.72 10.72 10.52
C PRO A 307 -11.94 11.86 9.88
N GLU A 308 -12.49 13.07 9.94
CA GLU A 308 -11.73 14.31 9.73
C GLU A 308 -11.26 14.85 11.07
N TYR A 309 -9.94 14.98 11.21
CA TYR A 309 -9.27 15.61 12.33
C TYR A 309 -9.20 17.13 12.15
N TYR A 310 -9.54 17.84 13.22
CA TYR A 310 -9.33 19.28 13.33
C TYR A 310 -8.80 19.63 14.72
N TYR A 311 -8.18 20.80 14.82
CA TYR A 311 -7.37 21.16 15.99
C TYR A 311 -7.74 22.54 16.50
N GLU A 312 -7.80 22.66 17.81
CA GLU A 312 -8.10 23.91 18.51
C GLU A 312 -7.12 24.11 19.67
N LEU A 313 -6.85 25.35 20.03
CA LEU A 313 -6.18 25.66 21.29
C LEU A 313 -7.22 25.82 22.39
N ASP A 314 -6.99 25.19 23.53
CA ASP A 314 -7.80 25.45 24.72
C ASP A 314 -7.37 26.75 25.43
N LYS A 315 -8.06 27.05 26.54
CA LYS A 315 -7.83 28.28 27.32
C LYS A 315 -6.39 28.38 27.87
N ASP A 316 -5.72 27.25 28.04
CA ASP A 316 -4.37 27.13 28.57
C ASP A 316 -3.33 26.97 27.45
N LYS A 317 -3.72 27.20 26.18
CA LYS A 317 -2.92 27.01 24.96
C LYS A 317 -2.46 25.57 24.71
N ASN A 318 -3.14 24.58 25.26
CA ASN A 318 -2.91 23.18 24.88
C ASN A 318 -3.69 22.85 23.60
N VAL A 319 -3.11 21.99 22.76
CA VAL A 319 -3.76 21.53 21.53
C VAL A 319 -4.81 20.46 21.86
N LYS A 320 -6.06 20.72 21.48
CA LYS A 320 -7.14 19.73 21.47
C LYS A 320 -7.27 19.15 20.07
N VAL A 321 -7.24 17.83 19.97
CA VAL A 321 -7.52 17.08 18.75
C VAL A 321 -8.98 16.67 18.78
N LEU A 322 -9.74 17.07 17.77
CA LEU A 322 -11.16 16.81 17.63
C LEU A 322 -11.43 16.06 16.33
N GLU A 323 -12.49 15.28 16.30
CA GLU A 323 -12.90 14.47 15.15
C GLU A 323 -14.33 14.82 14.74
N LYS A 324 -14.60 14.81 13.44
CA LYS A 324 -15.96 14.90 12.88
C LYS A 324 -16.12 13.92 11.71
N PRO A 325 -17.35 13.51 11.37
CA PRO A 325 -17.61 12.70 10.18
C PRO A 325 -17.08 13.38 8.92
N TRP A 326 -16.50 12.59 8.01
CA TRP A 326 -15.96 13.05 6.76
C TRP A 326 -16.53 12.25 5.59
N THR A 327 -17.16 12.94 4.64
CA THR A 327 -17.66 12.34 3.40
C THR A 327 -16.96 12.94 2.19
N VAL A 328 -16.94 12.15 1.12
CA VAL A 328 -16.49 12.58 -0.20
C VAL A 328 -17.46 12.08 -1.26
N LYS A 329 -17.45 12.70 -2.43
CA LYS A 329 -18.05 12.09 -3.62
C LYS A 329 -17.10 11.04 -4.18
N ASP A 330 -17.62 9.86 -4.46
CA ASP A 330 -16.88 8.86 -5.19
C ASP A 330 -16.74 9.21 -6.69
N ASP A 331 -16.03 8.36 -7.43
CA ASP A 331 -15.81 8.58 -8.88
C ASP A 331 -17.12 8.48 -9.70
N GLU A 332 -18.24 8.05 -9.10
CA GLU A 332 -19.58 7.98 -9.68
C GLU A 332 -20.47 9.16 -9.23
N GLY A 333 -19.98 10.01 -8.33
CA GLY A 333 -20.67 11.17 -7.79
C GLY A 333 -21.60 10.87 -6.61
N GLU A 334 -21.58 9.65 -6.06
CA GLU A 334 -22.33 9.27 -4.86
C GLU A 334 -21.55 9.67 -3.59
N GLU A 335 -22.26 10.14 -2.56
CA GLU A 335 -21.67 10.41 -1.25
C GLU A 335 -21.22 9.09 -0.60
N ALA A 336 -19.93 9.03 -0.24
CA ALA A 336 -19.29 7.87 0.34
C ALA A 336 -18.39 8.24 1.51
N TYR A 337 -18.27 7.32 2.46
CA TYR A 337 -17.26 7.33 3.50
C TYR A 337 -15.99 6.67 3.00
N SER A 338 -14.84 7.29 3.24
CA SER A 338 -13.54 6.61 3.17
C SER A 338 -13.38 5.69 4.36
N LEU A 339 -12.81 4.51 4.15
CA LEU A 339 -12.50 3.53 5.19
C LEU A 339 -11.04 3.67 5.62
N LEU A 340 -10.82 3.46 6.93
CA LEU A 340 -9.48 3.28 7.47
C LEU A 340 -8.83 2.02 6.86
N ALA A 341 -7.52 1.85 7.06
CA ALA A 341 -6.83 0.72 6.45
C ALA A 341 -7.28 -0.68 6.95
N PRO A 342 -7.56 -0.90 8.26
CA PRO A 342 -7.95 -2.22 8.75
C PRO A 342 -9.19 -2.85 8.12
N PRO A 343 -10.34 -2.16 7.92
CA PRO A 343 -11.48 -2.77 7.23
C PRO A 343 -11.13 -3.20 5.80
N VAL A 344 -10.30 -2.45 5.07
CA VAL A 344 -9.83 -2.86 3.72
C VAL A 344 -8.97 -4.13 3.79
N VAL A 345 -8.13 -4.25 4.82
CA VAL A 345 -7.35 -5.47 5.10
C VAL A 345 -8.26 -6.65 5.45
N VAL A 346 -9.34 -6.45 6.20
CA VAL A 346 -10.35 -7.49 6.45
C VAL A 346 -10.96 -7.99 5.13
N GLN A 347 -11.28 -7.09 4.18
CA GLN A 347 -11.76 -7.49 2.86
C GLN A 347 -10.71 -8.36 2.13
N CYS A 348 -9.44 -7.99 2.22
CA CYS A 348 -8.33 -8.72 1.62
C CYS A 348 -8.20 -10.12 2.22
N ILE A 349 -8.22 -10.23 3.55
CA ILE A 349 -8.14 -11.50 4.27
C ILE A 349 -9.30 -12.43 3.86
N LYS A 350 -10.53 -11.91 3.81
CA LYS A 350 -11.72 -12.67 3.41
C LYS A 350 -11.60 -13.23 1.99
N GLN A 351 -11.10 -12.44 1.06
CA GLN A 351 -10.94 -12.87 -0.33
C GLN A 351 -9.74 -13.80 -0.51
N LEU A 352 -8.62 -13.54 0.16
CA LEU A 352 -7.45 -14.44 0.15
C LEU A 352 -7.79 -15.81 0.72
N ALA A 353 -8.51 -15.88 1.84
CA ALA A 353 -8.95 -17.15 2.42
C ALA A 353 -9.88 -17.94 1.48
N LYS A 354 -10.63 -17.26 0.60
CA LYS A 354 -11.44 -17.93 -0.43
C LYS A 354 -10.58 -18.44 -1.58
N ILE A 355 -9.60 -17.64 -2.01
CA ILE A 355 -8.71 -17.95 -3.14
C ILE A 355 -7.76 -19.12 -2.81
N LEU A 356 -7.26 -19.17 -1.58
CA LEU A 356 -6.25 -20.12 -1.14
C LEU A 356 -6.82 -21.49 -0.70
N GLY A 357 -8.16 -21.62 -0.63
CA GLY A 357 -8.84 -22.80 -0.06
C GLY A 357 -8.71 -22.88 1.46
#